data_AF-A0A2T2TZW3-F1
#
_entry.id   AF-A0A2T2TZW3-F1
#
_cell.length_a   1.000
_cell.length_b   1.000
_cell.length_c   1.000
_cell.angle_alpha   90.00
_cell.angle_beta   90.00
_cell.angle_gamma   90.00
#
_symmetry.space_group_name_H-M   'P 1'
#
loop_
_entity.id
_entity.type
_entity.pdbx_description
1 polymer ?
#
loop_
_entity_poly.entity_id
_entity_poly.type
_entity_poly.pdbx_seq_one_letter_code
_entity_poly.pdbx_strand_id
1 'polypeptide(L)'
;MHIIRFGLALTVLAGVLLAGACSGPPTLRTPSLSQTPTVDGALSDWKGTLTRVGDESVSMSVVPSDSTLYLALLIPDQSLIRAVAEQGLVVWVDPSGEQAHTYGVRYPLGLRAQRAERSAGAPTSNSSQRSLVLDDLLPSDLAVIRNDTVRHRMPAGLSSALEAKATLETGALICEIAVPVSPSASDAATDERQHGLHAPLGDAVAVGLETPDPEDDTDLLDRSQGIPSVTGRGGRGRRGRSPRGRRRGRRGQPSSPSSQAPEQPTLDLWTRVVVANGS
;
A
#
# COMPACT_ATOMS: atom_id res chain seq x y z
N MET A 1 -1.28 -57.40 36.08
CA MET A 1 -0.76 -57.43 34.70
C MET A 1 -1.47 -56.38 33.87
N HIS A 2 -0.75 -55.30 33.57
CA HIS A 2 -1.20 -54.06 32.96
C HIS A 2 -0.99 -54.10 31.44
N ILE A 3 -1.97 -54.54 30.63
CA ILE A 3 -1.78 -54.54 29.16
C ILE A 3 -2.97 -53.96 28.38
N ILE A 4 -4.16 -53.77 28.96
CA ILE A 4 -5.37 -53.44 28.17
C ILE A 4 -5.67 -51.92 28.10
N ARG A 5 -4.92 -51.05 28.79
CA ARG A 5 -5.18 -49.59 28.79
C ARG A 5 -4.37 -48.76 27.79
N PHE A 6 -3.49 -49.38 27.00
CA PHE A 6 -2.62 -48.66 26.05
C PHE A 6 -3.19 -48.49 24.63
N GLY A 7 -4.22 -49.25 24.26
CA GLY A 7 -4.78 -49.21 22.90
C GLY A 7 -5.69 -48.02 22.60
N LEU A 8 -6.35 -47.46 23.62
CA LEU A 8 -7.33 -46.37 23.44
C LEU A 8 -6.69 -44.97 23.50
N ALA A 9 -5.50 -44.86 24.08
CA ALA A 9 -4.76 -43.58 24.15
C ALA A 9 -4.11 -43.22 22.79
N LEU A 10 -3.81 -44.21 21.94
CA LEU A 10 -3.13 -44.01 20.67
C LEU A 10 -4.08 -43.52 19.55
N THR A 11 -5.36 -43.90 19.60
CA THR A 11 -6.38 -43.43 18.63
C THR A 11 -6.83 -42.00 18.90
N VAL A 12 -6.82 -41.54 20.16
CA VAL A 12 -7.11 -40.14 20.49
C VAL A 12 -5.96 -39.21 20.10
N LEU A 13 -4.71 -39.68 20.16
CA LEU A 13 -3.54 -38.88 19.77
C LEU A 13 -3.38 -38.77 18.24
N ALA A 14 -3.78 -39.79 17.48
CA ALA A 14 -3.76 -39.75 16.01
C ALA A 14 -4.85 -38.85 15.39
N GLY A 15 -5.96 -38.61 16.11
CA GLY A 15 -7.04 -37.72 15.66
C GLY A 15 -6.73 -36.22 15.81
N VAL A 16 -5.80 -35.84 16.67
CA VAL A 16 -5.45 -34.43 16.95
C VAL A 16 -4.42 -33.87 15.97
N LEU A 17 -3.64 -34.74 15.30
CA LEU A 17 -2.56 -34.32 14.38
C LEU A 17 -3.01 -33.95 12.96
N LEU A 18 -4.29 -34.18 12.61
CA LEU A 18 -4.82 -33.89 11.26
C LEU A 18 -5.56 -32.54 11.17
N ALA A 19 -5.61 -31.76 12.25
CA ALA A 19 -6.26 -30.43 12.29
C ALA A 19 -5.27 -29.27 12.10
N GLY A 20 -4.06 -29.53 11.58
CA GLY A 20 -3.16 -28.50 11.10
C GLY A 20 -3.63 -27.98 9.75
N ALA A 21 -4.69 -27.16 9.74
CA ALA A 21 -5.04 -26.36 8.58
C ALA A 21 -3.80 -25.54 8.19
N CYS A 22 -3.32 -25.71 6.95
CA CYS A 22 -2.23 -24.92 6.40
C CYS A 22 -2.56 -23.42 6.56
N SER A 23 -1.93 -22.75 7.52
CA SER A 23 -2.12 -21.33 7.84
C SER A 23 -1.40 -20.40 6.85
N GLY A 24 -1.39 -20.78 5.57
CA GLY A 24 -0.82 -19.96 4.50
C GLY A 24 -1.78 -18.86 4.08
N PRO A 25 -1.28 -17.79 3.44
CA PRO A 25 -2.15 -16.76 2.89
C PRO A 25 -3.14 -17.38 1.89
N PRO A 26 -4.34 -16.79 1.76
CA PRO A 26 -5.29 -17.21 0.72
C PRO A 26 -4.61 -17.18 -0.65
N THR A 27 -4.97 -18.15 -1.50
CA THR A 27 -4.44 -18.24 -2.86
C THR A 27 -5.49 -17.76 -3.85
N LEU A 28 -5.16 -16.73 -4.62
CA LEU A 28 -5.92 -16.25 -5.76
C LEU A 28 -5.38 -16.83 -7.05
N ARG A 29 -6.29 -17.21 -7.94
CA ARG A 29 -5.95 -17.58 -9.32
C ARG A 29 -6.14 -16.35 -10.20
N THR A 30 -5.16 -16.07 -11.03
CA THR A 30 -5.27 -14.99 -12.02
C THR A 30 -6.40 -15.30 -13.00
N PRO A 31 -7.39 -14.42 -13.18
CA PRO A 31 -8.42 -14.62 -14.18
C PRO A 31 -7.83 -14.44 -15.58
N SER A 32 -8.44 -15.09 -16.57
CA SER A 32 -8.18 -14.78 -17.97
C SER A 32 -9.11 -13.66 -18.42
N LEU A 33 -8.56 -12.49 -18.69
CA LEU A 33 -9.28 -11.40 -19.34
C LEU A 33 -9.05 -11.47 -20.85
N SER A 34 -10.08 -11.15 -21.63
CA SER A 34 -9.99 -11.15 -23.10
C SER A 34 -9.27 -9.92 -23.65
N GLN A 35 -9.09 -8.89 -22.83
CA GLN A 35 -8.47 -7.62 -23.16
C GLN A 35 -7.73 -7.11 -21.93
N THR A 36 -6.67 -6.33 -22.15
CA THR A 36 -5.97 -5.61 -21.08
C THR A 36 -6.92 -4.62 -20.41
N PRO A 37 -7.04 -4.61 -19.07
CA PRO A 37 -7.90 -3.66 -18.38
C PRO A 37 -7.31 -2.24 -18.44
N THR A 38 -8.19 -1.25 -18.52
CA THR A 38 -7.82 0.17 -18.41
C THR A 38 -7.74 0.57 -16.94
N VAL A 39 -6.82 1.46 -16.56
CA VAL A 39 -6.74 2.03 -15.20
C VAL A 39 -7.55 3.33 -15.16
N ASP A 40 -8.87 3.21 -15.01
CA ASP A 40 -9.82 4.33 -15.01
C ASP A 40 -10.69 4.42 -13.76
N GLY A 41 -10.54 3.45 -12.86
CA GLY A 41 -11.29 3.33 -11.61
C GLY A 41 -12.69 2.73 -11.81
N ALA A 42 -12.94 1.99 -12.90
CA ALA A 42 -14.20 1.33 -13.19
C ALA A 42 -14.02 -0.20 -13.39
N LEU A 43 -14.86 -0.98 -12.72
CA LEU A 43 -14.71 -2.45 -12.72
C LEU A 43 -15.25 -3.16 -13.97
N SER A 44 -15.72 -2.43 -15.00
CA SER A 44 -16.34 -3.04 -16.19
C SER A 44 -15.39 -3.96 -16.95
N ASP A 45 -14.12 -3.58 -17.06
CA ASP A 45 -13.10 -4.35 -17.78
C ASP A 45 -12.71 -5.63 -17.05
N TRP A 46 -12.98 -5.69 -15.75
CA TRP A 46 -12.62 -6.79 -14.87
C TRP A 46 -13.66 -7.91 -14.82
N LYS A 47 -14.82 -7.74 -15.50
CA LYS A 47 -15.84 -8.78 -15.76
C LYS A 47 -16.26 -9.61 -14.53
N GLY A 48 -16.29 -9.01 -13.36
CA GLY A 48 -16.66 -9.69 -12.10
C GLY A 48 -15.64 -10.71 -11.60
N THR A 49 -14.38 -10.59 -12.01
CA THR A 49 -13.29 -11.51 -11.60
C THR A 49 -12.74 -11.24 -10.20
N LEU A 50 -13.16 -10.14 -9.56
CA LEU A 50 -12.73 -9.80 -8.22
C LEU A 50 -13.20 -10.88 -7.23
N THR A 51 -12.25 -11.37 -6.45
CA THR A 51 -12.48 -12.41 -5.44
C THR A 51 -12.24 -11.83 -4.06
N ARG A 52 -13.08 -12.18 -3.09
CA ARG A 52 -12.89 -11.75 -1.70
C ARG A 52 -11.57 -12.29 -1.15
N VAL A 53 -10.84 -11.44 -0.43
CA VAL A 53 -9.48 -11.74 0.03
C VAL A 53 -9.44 -11.79 1.55
N GLY A 54 -9.07 -12.94 2.11
CA GLY A 54 -9.07 -13.16 3.55
C GLY A 54 -10.46 -12.97 4.17
N ASP A 55 -10.49 -12.59 5.44
CA ASP A 55 -11.73 -12.29 6.17
C ASP A 55 -12.16 -10.82 6.00
N GLU A 56 -11.24 -9.97 5.55
CA GLU A 56 -11.43 -8.53 5.38
C GLU A 56 -12.44 -8.18 4.30
N SER A 57 -13.07 -7.00 4.45
CA SER A 57 -14.03 -6.46 3.49
C SER A 57 -13.38 -5.86 2.25
N VAL A 58 -12.59 -6.70 1.57
CA VAL A 58 -11.85 -6.37 0.36
C VAL A 58 -12.01 -7.49 -0.66
N SER A 59 -12.24 -7.13 -1.93
CA SER A 59 -12.12 -8.04 -3.05
C SER A 59 -11.01 -7.57 -3.98
N MET A 60 -10.25 -8.50 -4.55
CA MET A 60 -9.12 -8.20 -5.41
C MET A 60 -9.13 -9.06 -6.68
N SER A 61 -8.64 -8.49 -7.76
CA SER A 61 -8.25 -9.21 -8.97
C SER A 61 -6.84 -8.79 -9.35
N VAL A 62 -6.03 -9.75 -9.80
CA VAL A 62 -4.66 -9.52 -10.23
C VAL A 62 -4.46 -10.21 -11.57
N VAL A 63 -4.03 -9.44 -12.57
CA VAL A 63 -3.87 -9.90 -13.94
C VAL A 63 -2.47 -9.55 -14.43
N PRO A 64 -1.58 -10.55 -14.55
CA PRO A 64 -0.29 -10.34 -15.16
C PRO A 64 -0.42 -10.20 -16.68
N SER A 65 0.45 -9.38 -17.25
CA SER A 65 0.74 -9.25 -18.68
C SER A 65 2.26 -9.37 -18.89
N ASP A 66 2.73 -9.30 -20.14
CA ASP A 66 4.14 -9.47 -20.47
C ASP A 66 5.06 -8.45 -19.79
N SER A 67 4.59 -7.20 -19.62
CA SER A 67 5.38 -6.08 -19.07
C SER A 67 4.75 -5.41 -17.85
N THR A 68 3.51 -5.76 -17.51
CA THR A 68 2.69 -5.03 -16.52
C THR A 68 1.89 -5.98 -15.66
N LEU A 69 1.83 -5.72 -14.36
CA LEU A 69 0.92 -6.36 -13.42
C LEU A 69 -0.24 -5.42 -13.14
N TYR A 70 -1.46 -5.82 -13.52
CA TYR A 70 -2.67 -5.07 -13.26
C TYR A 70 -3.33 -5.57 -11.99
N LEU A 71 -3.75 -4.65 -11.12
CA LEU A 71 -4.48 -4.95 -9.90
C LEU A 71 -5.74 -4.10 -9.82
N ALA A 72 -6.84 -4.71 -9.37
CA ALA A 72 -8.07 -4.02 -9.01
C ALA A 72 -8.53 -4.45 -7.63
N LEU A 73 -8.99 -3.47 -6.86
CA LEU A 73 -9.46 -3.61 -5.49
C LEU A 73 -10.86 -3.01 -5.39
N LEU A 74 -11.73 -3.68 -4.64
CA LEU A 74 -13.06 -3.21 -4.26
C LEU A 74 -13.22 -3.30 -2.74
N ILE A 75 -13.45 -2.16 -2.11
CA ILE A 75 -13.63 -2.02 -0.67
C ILE A 75 -15.03 -1.43 -0.42
N PRO A 76 -16.04 -2.24 -0.08
CA PRO A 76 -17.39 -1.75 0.23
C PRO A 76 -17.56 -1.25 1.68
N ASP A 77 -16.64 -1.60 2.58
CA ASP A 77 -16.76 -1.28 4.00
C ASP A 77 -16.45 0.19 4.29
N GLN A 78 -17.42 0.93 4.84
CA GLN A 78 -17.29 2.38 5.07
C GLN A 78 -16.20 2.75 6.08
N SER A 79 -15.94 1.87 7.05
CA SER A 79 -14.93 2.13 8.07
C SER A 79 -13.53 1.98 7.47
N LEU A 80 -13.34 0.96 6.63
CA LEU A 80 -12.10 0.73 5.90
C LEU A 80 -11.87 1.77 4.80
N ILE A 81 -12.91 2.19 4.06
CA ILE A 81 -12.81 3.31 3.11
C ILE A 81 -12.30 4.57 3.82
N ARG A 82 -12.82 4.86 5.02
CA ARG A 82 -12.37 6.02 5.81
C ARG A 82 -10.91 5.87 6.25
N ALA A 83 -10.50 4.68 6.67
CA ALA A 83 -9.12 4.40 7.03
C ALA A 83 -8.20 4.62 5.82
N VAL A 84 -8.53 4.08 4.65
CA VAL A 84 -7.77 4.29 3.40
C VAL A 84 -7.75 5.76 2.98
N ALA A 85 -8.84 6.49 3.10
CA ALA A 85 -8.87 7.92 2.77
C ALA A 85 -7.99 8.75 3.73
N GLU A 86 -7.95 8.41 5.02
CA GLU A 86 -7.16 9.14 6.01
C GLU A 86 -5.68 8.74 5.96
N GLN A 87 -5.38 7.44 5.93
CA GLN A 87 -4.04 6.87 6.09
C GLN A 87 -3.37 6.58 4.73
N GLY A 88 -4.15 6.33 3.69
CA GLY A 88 -3.68 5.81 2.41
C GLY A 88 -3.77 4.28 2.34
N LEU A 89 -3.35 3.74 1.20
CA LEU A 89 -3.29 2.29 0.96
C LEU A 89 -1.95 1.98 0.29
N VAL A 90 -1.20 1.01 0.83
CA VAL A 90 -0.01 0.45 0.20
C VAL A 90 -0.36 -0.90 -0.40
N VAL A 91 -0.07 -1.05 -1.69
CA VAL A 91 -0.12 -2.32 -2.40
C VAL A 91 1.30 -2.82 -2.56
N TRP A 92 1.64 -3.88 -1.83
CA TRP A 92 2.93 -4.55 -1.90
C TRP A 92 2.92 -5.65 -2.95
N VAL A 93 4.00 -5.75 -3.72
CA VAL A 93 4.26 -6.82 -4.68
C VAL A 93 5.61 -7.44 -4.36
N ASP A 94 5.58 -8.72 -4.07
CA ASP A 94 6.76 -9.54 -3.84
C ASP A 94 6.85 -10.66 -4.90
N PRO A 95 7.78 -10.53 -5.86
CA PRO A 95 7.94 -11.52 -6.93
C PRO A 95 8.48 -12.86 -6.43
N SER A 96 9.06 -12.91 -5.22
CA SER A 96 9.53 -14.17 -4.63
C SER A 96 8.39 -15.02 -4.04
N GLY A 97 7.25 -14.40 -3.74
CA GLY A 97 6.12 -15.06 -3.09
C GLY A 97 6.30 -15.28 -1.58
N GLU A 98 7.32 -14.66 -0.96
CA GLU A 98 7.68 -14.80 0.45
C GLU A 98 6.96 -13.79 1.38
N GLN A 99 6.18 -12.86 0.81
CA GLN A 99 5.47 -11.77 1.51
C GLN A 99 6.42 -10.69 2.05
N ALA A 100 7.49 -10.41 1.32
CA ALA A 100 8.43 -9.34 1.65
C ALA A 100 7.98 -7.97 1.11
N HIS A 101 8.38 -6.88 1.78
CA HIS A 101 8.13 -5.50 1.34
C HIS A 101 9.07 -5.05 0.21
N THR A 102 9.16 -5.88 -0.84
CA THR A 102 10.09 -5.70 -1.97
C THR A 102 9.78 -4.44 -2.78
N TYR A 103 8.51 -4.27 -3.18
CA TYR A 103 8.05 -3.14 -3.96
C TYR A 103 6.63 -2.76 -3.56
N GLY A 104 6.41 -1.49 -3.24
CA GLY A 104 5.13 -0.97 -2.79
C GLY A 104 4.68 0.22 -3.61
N VAL A 105 3.38 0.29 -3.89
CA VAL A 105 2.73 1.50 -4.40
C VAL A 105 1.77 2.00 -3.34
N ARG A 106 2.05 3.18 -2.77
CA ARG A 106 1.13 3.85 -1.86
C ARG A 106 0.20 4.76 -2.65
N TYR A 107 -1.03 4.33 -2.82
CA TYR A 107 -2.08 5.07 -3.51
C TYR A 107 -3.49 4.64 -3.04
N PRO A 108 -4.37 5.59 -2.66
CA PRO A 108 -4.08 7.01 -2.48
C PRO A 108 -3.04 7.23 -1.35
N LEU A 109 -2.34 8.36 -1.34
CA LEU A 109 -1.43 8.69 -0.22
C LEU A 109 -2.16 8.90 1.11
N GLY A 110 -3.43 9.29 1.06
CA GLY A 110 -4.25 9.63 2.23
C GLY A 110 -4.15 11.10 2.64
N LEU A 111 -5.10 11.55 3.46
CA LEU A 111 -5.16 12.93 3.97
C LEU A 111 -4.04 13.24 4.97
N ARG A 112 -3.60 12.26 5.75
CA ARG A 112 -2.58 12.44 6.80
C ARG A 112 -1.23 12.86 6.21
N ALA A 113 -0.76 12.16 5.18
CA ALA A 113 0.46 12.50 4.44
C ALA A 113 0.41 13.93 3.87
N GLN A 114 -0.71 14.30 3.23
CA GLN A 114 -0.89 15.65 2.71
C GLN A 114 -0.87 16.75 3.79
N ARG A 115 -1.48 16.49 4.95
CA ARG A 115 -1.45 17.46 6.06
C ARG A 115 -0.02 17.63 6.58
N ALA A 116 0.73 16.53 6.70
CA ALA A 116 2.12 16.55 7.13
C ALA A 116 2.97 17.46 6.21
N GLU A 117 2.71 17.43 4.90
CA GLU A 117 3.38 18.30 3.92
C GLU A 117 3.01 19.77 4.06
N ARG A 118 1.70 20.05 4.17
CA ARG A 118 1.21 21.43 4.37
C ARG A 118 1.78 22.03 5.65
N SER A 119 1.92 21.22 6.71
CA SER A 119 2.52 21.64 7.98
C SER A 119 4.03 21.90 7.87
N ALA A 120 4.75 21.20 6.98
CA ALA A 120 6.18 21.42 6.76
C ALA A 120 6.49 22.72 5.95
N GLY A 121 5.48 23.36 5.32
CA GLY A 121 5.66 24.48 4.38
C GLY A 121 5.06 25.85 4.73
N ALA A 122 4.85 26.21 6.01
CA ALA A 122 4.11 27.41 6.51
C ALA A 122 4.30 28.78 5.76
N PRO A 123 3.32 29.74 5.77
CA PRO A 123 2.23 29.89 6.74
C PRO A 123 0.81 29.73 6.19
N THR A 124 -0.06 29.41 7.15
CA THR A 124 -1.51 29.25 7.08
C THR A 124 -2.23 30.38 6.36
N SER A 125 -2.78 30.11 5.18
CA SER A 125 -3.96 30.81 4.70
C SER A 125 -5.21 30.08 5.21
N ASN A 126 -6.14 30.82 5.79
CA ASN A 126 -7.44 30.33 6.27
C ASN A 126 -8.11 29.50 5.18
N SER A 127 -8.02 28.17 5.26
CA SER A 127 -8.95 27.29 4.58
C SER A 127 -10.09 27.05 5.55
N SER A 128 -11.10 27.90 5.42
CA SER A 128 -12.46 27.66 5.85
C SER A 128 -12.82 26.19 5.60
N GLN A 129 -13.55 25.59 6.54
CA GLN A 129 -14.18 24.27 6.44
C GLN A 129 -14.94 24.16 5.11
N ARG A 130 -14.23 23.81 4.04
CA ARG A 130 -14.83 23.46 2.76
C ARG A 130 -15.25 22.02 2.95
N SER A 131 -16.54 21.76 2.73
CA SER A 131 -17.06 20.41 2.59
C SER A 131 -16.13 19.66 1.64
N LEU A 132 -15.34 18.71 2.15
CA LEU A 132 -14.45 17.89 1.34
C LEU A 132 -15.35 17.13 0.36
N VAL A 133 -15.24 17.47 -0.93
CA VAL A 133 -15.89 16.69 -1.97
C VAL A 133 -15.14 15.37 -2.07
N LEU A 134 -15.78 14.27 -2.44
CA LEU A 134 -15.14 12.95 -2.48
C LEU A 134 -13.85 12.93 -3.33
N ASP A 135 -13.80 13.72 -4.40
CA ASP A 135 -12.60 13.91 -5.24
C ASP A 135 -11.42 14.58 -4.50
N ASP A 136 -11.69 15.35 -3.44
CA ASP A 136 -10.66 15.92 -2.56
C ASP A 136 -10.12 14.90 -1.54
N LEU A 137 -10.80 13.76 -1.35
CA LEU A 137 -10.44 12.73 -0.36
C LEU A 137 -9.41 11.72 -0.88
N LEU A 138 -9.32 11.57 -2.20
CA LEU A 138 -8.41 10.65 -2.86
C LEU A 138 -7.43 11.47 -3.71
N PRO A 139 -6.44 12.13 -3.08
CA PRO A 139 -5.49 12.96 -3.80
C PRO A 139 -4.81 12.16 -4.92
N SER A 140 -4.55 12.83 -6.03
CA SER A 140 -3.96 12.19 -7.21
C SER A 140 -2.51 11.78 -7.04
N ASP A 141 -1.84 12.03 -5.91
CA ASP A 141 -0.44 11.66 -5.76
C ASP A 141 -0.30 10.19 -5.32
N LEU A 142 0.77 9.55 -5.78
CA LEU A 142 1.23 8.23 -5.35
C LEU A 142 2.68 8.27 -4.87
N ALA A 143 3.08 7.27 -4.10
CA ALA A 143 4.47 7.02 -3.77
C ALA A 143 4.90 5.60 -4.15
N VAL A 144 6.13 5.48 -4.64
CA VAL A 144 6.81 4.20 -4.89
C VAL A 144 7.74 3.92 -3.72
N ILE A 145 7.56 2.76 -3.11
CA ILE A 145 8.30 2.27 -1.94
C ILE A 145 9.10 1.04 -2.38
N ARG A 146 10.34 0.91 -1.91
CA ARG A 146 11.17 -0.28 -2.12
C ARG A 146 11.94 -0.63 -0.87
N ASN A 147 11.77 -1.86 -0.38
CA ASN A 147 12.35 -2.34 0.86
C ASN A 147 12.07 -1.32 1.99
N ASP A 148 10.78 -1.03 2.20
CA ASP A 148 10.27 -0.08 3.19
C ASP A 148 10.73 1.38 3.03
N THR A 149 11.48 1.69 1.98
CA THR A 149 12.01 3.03 1.76
C THR A 149 11.26 3.72 0.63
N VAL A 150 10.66 4.88 0.92
CA VAL A 150 10.08 5.75 -0.11
C VAL A 150 11.16 6.18 -1.11
N ARG A 151 10.97 5.84 -2.38
CA ARG A 151 11.90 6.15 -3.47
C ARG A 151 11.47 7.36 -4.28
N HIS A 152 10.20 7.39 -4.66
CA HIS A 152 9.62 8.44 -5.51
C HIS A 152 8.23 8.81 -5.00
N ARG A 153 7.88 10.08 -5.17
CA ARG A 153 6.52 10.58 -5.02
C ARG A 153 6.19 11.42 -6.24
N MET A 154 5.00 11.22 -6.79
CA MET A 154 4.56 11.91 -8.01
C MET A 154 3.03 11.90 -8.13
N PRO A 155 2.46 12.79 -8.96
CA PRO A 155 1.09 12.62 -9.43
C PRO A 155 0.92 11.25 -10.12
N ALA A 156 -0.16 10.55 -9.83
CA ALA A 156 -0.47 9.19 -10.31
C ALA A 156 -0.72 9.10 -11.81
N GLY A 157 -0.97 10.24 -12.48
CA GLY A 157 -1.03 10.33 -13.94
C GLY A 157 0.24 10.90 -14.57
N LEU A 158 1.33 11.10 -13.81
CA LEU A 158 2.58 11.64 -14.35
C LEU A 158 3.37 10.56 -15.11
N SER A 159 3.37 9.33 -14.60
CA SER A 159 3.99 8.19 -15.27
C SER A 159 2.99 7.57 -16.23
N SER A 160 3.41 7.32 -17.47
CA SER A 160 2.59 6.59 -18.45
C SER A 160 2.71 5.07 -18.27
N ALA A 161 3.60 4.62 -17.39
CA ALA A 161 3.87 3.22 -17.15
C ALA A 161 3.32 2.74 -15.80
N LEU A 162 3.51 3.54 -14.75
CA LEU A 162 2.91 3.31 -13.44
C LEU A 162 1.67 4.19 -13.30
N GLU A 163 0.52 3.58 -13.54
CA GLU A 163 -0.79 4.23 -13.44
C GLU A 163 -1.51 3.76 -12.19
N ALA A 164 -2.19 4.68 -11.49
CA ALA A 164 -3.06 4.33 -10.39
C ALA A 164 -4.29 5.25 -10.37
N LYS A 165 -5.46 4.67 -10.11
CA LYS A 165 -6.72 5.39 -10.08
C LYS A 165 -7.64 4.87 -9.00
N ALA A 166 -8.19 5.78 -8.21
CA ALA A 166 -9.15 5.46 -7.16
C ALA A 166 -10.42 6.26 -7.36
N THR A 167 -11.56 5.59 -7.22
CA THR A 167 -12.90 6.15 -7.44
C THR A 167 -13.83 5.61 -6.36
N LEU A 168 -14.76 6.45 -5.89
CA LEU A 168 -15.86 6.03 -5.02
C LEU A 168 -17.11 5.88 -5.87
N GLU A 169 -17.54 4.64 -6.09
CA GLU A 169 -18.72 4.31 -6.89
C GLU A 169 -19.71 3.50 -6.05
N THR A 170 -20.98 3.92 -6.03
CA THR A 170 -22.08 3.24 -5.31
C THR A 170 -21.75 2.93 -3.84
N GLY A 171 -20.93 3.77 -3.20
CA GLY A 171 -20.52 3.61 -1.81
C GLY A 171 -19.35 2.64 -1.58
N ALA A 172 -18.76 2.06 -2.63
CA ALA A 172 -17.53 1.28 -2.51
C ALA A 172 -16.34 2.08 -3.07
N LEU A 173 -15.16 1.89 -2.47
CA LEU A 173 -13.90 2.39 -3.02
C LEU A 173 -13.38 1.36 -4.01
N ILE A 174 -13.15 1.81 -5.24
CA ILE A 174 -12.45 1.08 -6.29
C ILE A 174 -11.05 1.67 -6.38
N CYS A 175 -10.03 0.81 -6.40
CA CYS A 175 -8.65 1.21 -6.65
C CYS A 175 -8.04 0.29 -7.72
N GLU A 176 -7.43 0.88 -8.73
CA GLU A 176 -6.77 0.20 -9.82
C GLU A 176 -5.32 0.66 -9.92
N ILE A 177 -4.42 -0.28 -10.18
CA ILE A 177 -2.98 -0.02 -10.29
C ILE A 177 -2.39 -0.87 -11.43
N ALA A 178 -1.63 -0.23 -12.31
CA ALA A 178 -0.77 -0.90 -13.29
C ALA A 178 0.69 -0.75 -12.88
N VAL A 179 1.33 -1.85 -12.50
CA VAL A 179 2.73 -1.87 -12.07
C VAL A 179 3.62 -2.40 -13.20
N PRO A 180 4.59 -1.63 -13.71
CA PRO A 180 5.57 -2.17 -14.66
C PRO A 180 6.45 -3.21 -13.96
N VAL A 181 6.54 -4.44 -14.48
CA VAL A 181 7.22 -5.54 -13.76
C VAL A 181 8.69 -5.68 -14.13
N SER A 182 8.95 -5.83 -15.42
CA SER A 182 10.30 -5.86 -15.97
C SER A 182 10.23 -5.49 -17.43
N PRO A 183 10.89 -4.41 -17.84
CA PRO A 183 11.15 -4.22 -19.25
C PRO A 183 12.41 -5.01 -19.62
N SER A 184 12.42 -5.63 -20.80
CA SER A 184 13.69 -6.09 -21.39
C SER A 184 14.65 -4.90 -21.47
N ALA A 185 15.86 -5.05 -20.94
CA ALA A 185 16.78 -3.94 -20.64
C ALA A 185 17.12 -3.01 -21.83
N SER A 186 16.87 -3.43 -23.07
CA SER A 186 17.09 -2.63 -24.29
C SER A 186 15.93 -1.72 -24.68
N ASP A 187 14.69 -2.08 -24.32
CA ASP A 187 13.47 -1.47 -24.91
C ASP A 187 12.65 -0.67 -23.87
N ALA A 188 13.10 -0.68 -22.62
CA ALA A 188 12.47 -0.02 -21.49
C ALA A 188 12.44 1.51 -21.61
N ALA A 189 11.25 2.10 -21.53
CA ALA A 189 11.12 3.54 -21.35
C ALA A 189 11.84 3.97 -20.05
N THR A 190 12.41 5.19 -20.03
CA THR A 190 13.09 5.73 -18.83
C THR A 190 12.17 5.73 -17.61
N ASP A 191 10.87 5.94 -17.85
CA ASP A 191 9.82 5.99 -16.83
C ASP A 191 9.58 4.61 -16.17
N GLU A 192 9.47 3.54 -16.96
CA GLU A 192 9.39 2.16 -16.47
C GLU A 192 10.60 1.77 -15.63
N ARG A 193 11.80 2.19 -16.05
CA ARG A 193 13.06 1.95 -15.32
C ARG A 193 13.19 2.75 -14.03
N GLN A 194 12.44 3.83 -13.87
CA GLN A 194 12.49 4.63 -12.65
C GLN A 194 11.45 4.14 -11.64
N HIS A 195 10.27 3.73 -12.11
CA HIS A 195 9.10 3.50 -11.26
C HIS A 195 8.65 2.04 -11.16
N GLY A 196 9.08 1.13 -12.04
CA GLY A 196 8.64 -0.28 -12.07
C GLY A 196 9.30 -1.22 -11.05
N LEU A 197 8.79 -2.43 -10.87
CA LEU A 197 9.25 -3.47 -9.93
C LEU A 197 10.73 -3.87 -10.13
N HIS A 198 11.20 -3.94 -11.39
CA HIS A 198 12.55 -4.40 -11.78
C HIS A 198 12.86 -5.86 -11.43
N ALA A 199 11.83 -6.70 -11.36
CA ALA A 199 12.00 -8.12 -11.18
C ALA A 199 10.97 -8.87 -12.04
N PRO A 200 11.36 -10.00 -12.67
CA PRO A 200 10.39 -10.82 -13.39
C PRO A 200 9.38 -11.41 -12.41
N LEU A 201 8.15 -11.62 -12.87
CA LEU A 201 7.18 -12.37 -12.10
C LEU A 201 7.53 -13.87 -12.18
N GLY A 202 7.53 -14.56 -11.04
CA GLY A 202 7.62 -16.02 -11.00
C GLY A 202 6.25 -16.69 -11.23
N ASP A 203 6.20 -18.01 -11.03
CA ASP A 203 4.97 -18.81 -11.11
C ASP A 203 3.90 -18.37 -10.10
N ALA A 204 4.33 -17.74 -9.02
CA ALA A 204 3.47 -17.10 -8.05
C ALA A 204 4.12 -15.82 -7.53
N VAL A 205 3.28 -14.85 -7.19
CA VAL A 205 3.68 -13.59 -6.56
C VAL A 205 2.88 -13.42 -5.28
N ALA A 206 3.47 -12.78 -4.27
CA ALA A 206 2.73 -12.37 -3.08
C ALA A 206 2.30 -10.91 -3.25
N VAL A 207 1.01 -10.64 -2.98
CA VAL A 207 0.43 -9.31 -3.01
C VAL A 207 -0.06 -8.99 -1.61
N GLY A 208 0.40 -7.88 -1.06
CA GLY A 208 0.03 -7.36 0.26
C GLY A 208 -0.82 -6.11 0.13
N LEU A 209 -1.81 -5.94 1.01
CA LEU A 209 -2.59 -4.72 1.14
C LEU A 209 -2.47 -4.20 2.55
N GLU A 210 -2.06 -2.94 2.69
CA GLU A 210 -1.73 -2.36 3.99
C GLU A 210 -2.21 -0.92 4.11
N THR A 211 -2.76 -0.54 5.26
CA THR A 211 -2.93 0.87 5.63
C THR A 211 -1.72 1.32 6.47
N PRO A 212 -0.94 2.31 6.03
CA PRO A 212 0.36 2.62 6.63
C PRO A 212 0.23 3.31 7.99
N ASP A 213 1.22 3.08 8.84
CA ASP A 213 1.28 3.66 10.17
C ASP A 213 1.60 5.17 10.14
N PRO A 214 1.22 5.94 11.19
CA PRO A 214 1.49 7.38 11.25
C PRO A 214 2.96 7.77 11.08
N GLU A 215 3.89 6.90 11.45
CA GLU A 215 5.33 7.16 11.39
C GLU A 215 5.82 7.23 9.93
N ASP A 216 5.25 6.42 9.03
CA ASP A 216 5.62 6.30 7.61
C ASP A 216 5.36 7.58 6.81
N ASP A 217 4.46 8.44 7.30
CA ASP A 217 4.16 9.72 6.66
C ASP A 217 5.33 10.70 6.76
N THR A 218 6.16 10.58 7.80
CA THR A 218 7.32 11.46 7.99
C THR A 218 8.37 11.19 6.92
N ASP A 219 8.54 9.92 6.54
CA ASP A 219 9.49 9.49 5.52
C ASP A 219 9.09 9.96 4.11
N LEU A 220 7.78 10.18 3.87
CA LEU A 220 7.30 10.81 2.64
C LEU A 220 7.76 12.28 2.51
N LEU A 221 7.94 12.99 3.62
CA LEU A 221 8.29 14.41 3.63
C LEU A 221 9.76 14.67 3.30
N ASP A 222 10.66 13.88 3.89
CA ASP A 222 12.11 14.13 3.85
C ASP A 222 12.67 14.10 2.41
N ARG A 223 11.92 13.46 1.50
CA ARG A 223 12.33 13.23 0.11
C ARG A 223 11.55 14.01 -0.93
N SER A 224 10.56 14.79 -0.50
CA SER A 224 9.88 15.79 -1.34
C SER A 224 10.75 17.01 -1.65
N GLN A 225 11.92 17.15 -1.01
CA GLN A 225 12.89 18.21 -1.28
C GLN A 225 13.71 17.93 -2.53
N GLY A 226 13.18 18.32 -3.70
CA GLY A 226 13.89 18.11 -4.95
C GLY A 226 13.42 18.94 -6.15
N ILE A 227 12.73 20.06 -5.97
CA ILE A 227 12.64 21.07 -7.05
C ILE A 227 13.59 22.21 -6.68
N PRO A 228 14.72 22.40 -7.40
CA PRO A 228 15.53 23.58 -7.22
C PRO A 228 14.66 24.79 -7.59
N SER A 229 14.32 25.63 -6.62
CA SER A 229 13.72 26.93 -6.92
C SER A 229 14.68 27.71 -7.83
N VAL A 230 14.31 27.85 -9.10
CA VAL A 230 14.95 28.73 -10.10
C VAL A 230 14.59 30.19 -9.81
N THR A 231 14.74 30.60 -8.55
CA THR A 231 14.73 32.00 -8.16
C THR A 231 16.04 32.24 -7.44
N GLY A 232 17.06 32.55 -8.24
CA GLY A 232 18.36 32.96 -7.74
C GLY A 232 18.20 34.14 -6.79
N ARG A 233 18.52 33.93 -5.52
CA ARG A 233 18.91 35.02 -4.64
C ARG A 233 19.90 34.50 -3.60
N GLY A 234 21.16 34.85 -3.83
CA GLY A 234 22.27 34.52 -2.94
C GLY A 234 21.99 34.91 -1.49
N GLY A 235 22.33 34.01 -0.59
CA GLY A 235 22.10 34.16 0.85
C GLY A 235 23.20 33.49 1.65
N ARG A 236 24.37 34.14 1.67
CA ARG A 236 25.43 34.11 2.70
C ARG A 236 25.24 33.13 3.87
N GLY A 237 26.11 32.11 3.87
CA GLY A 237 26.86 31.51 4.98
C GLY A 237 26.41 31.63 6.44
N ARG A 238 26.53 30.51 7.14
CA ARG A 238 26.97 30.38 8.56
C ARG A 238 27.35 28.90 8.76
N ARG A 239 28.64 28.53 8.66
CA ARG A 239 29.60 28.38 9.77
C ARG A 239 28.97 27.79 11.03
N GLY A 240 29.43 26.58 11.37
CA GLY A 240 28.91 25.75 12.43
C GLY A 240 29.12 26.26 13.85
N ARG A 241 28.50 25.54 14.79
CA ARG A 241 28.83 25.60 16.21
C ARG A 241 28.52 24.25 16.87
N SER A 242 29.51 23.79 17.62
CA SER A 242 29.63 22.53 18.35
C SER A 242 28.54 22.28 19.40
N PRO A 243 28.41 21.03 19.89
CA PRO A 243 27.40 20.62 20.87
C PRO A 243 27.90 20.81 22.31
N ARG A 244 27.09 21.45 23.18
CA ARG A 244 27.19 21.29 24.65
C ARG A 244 26.01 21.93 25.40
N GLY A 245 25.17 21.06 25.96
CA GLY A 245 24.61 21.10 27.32
C GLY A 245 23.76 22.28 27.78
N ARG A 246 22.53 21.99 28.22
CA ARG A 246 22.11 22.15 29.64
C ARG A 246 20.71 21.55 29.90
N ARG A 247 20.67 20.74 30.95
CA ARG A 247 19.47 20.35 31.71
C ARG A 247 18.71 21.60 32.21
N ARG A 248 17.37 21.53 32.26
CA ARG A 248 16.54 21.26 33.46
C ARG A 248 15.19 21.98 33.38
N GLY A 249 14.11 21.21 33.55
CA GLY A 249 12.88 21.67 34.21
C GLY A 249 11.67 21.96 33.32
N ARG A 250 10.83 20.95 33.07
CA ARG A 250 9.40 21.19 32.93
C ARG A 250 8.64 20.24 33.85
N ARG A 251 8.01 20.88 34.85
CA ARG A 251 7.06 20.35 35.81
C ARG A 251 5.98 19.52 35.11
N GLY A 252 5.61 18.42 35.75
CA GLY A 252 4.52 17.54 35.35
C GLY A 252 3.23 18.32 35.13
N GLN A 253 2.65 18.08 33.96
CA GLN A 253 1.22 18.25 33.72
C GLN A 253 0.59 16.89 33.99
N PRO A 254 -0.52 16.81 34.74
CA PRO A 254 -1.29 15.58 34.86
C PRO A 254 -1.68 15.15 33.45
N SER A 255 -1.22 13.97 33.05
CA SER A 255 -1.71 13.25 31.90
C SER A 255 -3.22 13.12 32.03
N SER A 256 -3.96 13.86 31.21
CA SER A 256 -5.36 13.57 30.93
C SER A 256 -5.46 12.09 30.58
N PRO A 257 -6.50 11.36 31.03
CA PRO A 257 -6.69 9.99 30.59
C PRO A 257 -6.71 10.03 29.07
N SER A 258 -5.79 9.28 28.46
CA SER A 258 -5.81 8.99 27.04
C SER A 258 -7.20 8.44 26.75
N SER A 259 -8.08 9.26 26.20
CA SER A 259 -9.21 8.76 25.44
C SER A 259 -8.57 7.89 24.39
N GLN A 260 -8.62 6.56 24.60
CA GLN A 260 -8.23 5.61 23.58
C GLN A 260 -9.07 6.01 22.37
N ALA A 261 -8.43 6.60 21.36
CA ALA A 261 -9.08 6.79 20.09
C ALA A 261 -9.62 5.40 19.71
N PRO A 262 -10.87 5.29 19.26
CA PRO A 262 -11.37 4.01 18.80
C PRO A 262 -10.35 3.43 17.82
N GLU A 263 -9.94 2.17 18.03
CA GLU A 263 -9.04 1.46 17.11
C GLU A 263 -9.63 1.62 15.72
N GLN A 264 -8.89 2.34 14.86
CA GLN A 264 -9.31 2.49 13.47
C GLN A 264 -9.10 1.13 12.81
N PRO A 265 -10.01 0.68 11.94
CA PRO A 265 -9.78 -0.54 11.18
C PRO A 265 -8.50 -0.34 10.36
N THR A 266 -7.58 -1.29 10.47
CA THR A 266 -6.35 -1.35 9.69
C THR A 266 -6.47 -2.46 8.67
N LEU A 267 -5.94 -2.24 7.48
CA LEU A 267 -5.73 -3.30 6.51
C LEU A 267 -4.30 -3.82 6.72
N ASP A 268 -4.16 -5.11 6.90
CA ASP A 268 -2.89 -5.83 6.81
C ASP A 268 -3.21 -7.26 6.38
N LEU A 269 -3.09 -7.51 5.07
CA LEU A 269 -3.34 -8.84 4.52
C LEU A 269 -2.37 -9.15 3.40
N TRP A 270 -2.03 -10.44 3.30
CA TRP A 270 -1.23 -10.99 2.24
C TRP A 270 -1.96 -12.08 1.49
N THR A 271 -1.70 -12.16 0.20
CA THR A 271 -2.34 -13.10 -0.70
C THR A 271 -1.34 -13.62 -1.71
N ARG A 272 -1.36 -14.93 -1.92
CA ARG A 272 -0.58 -15.55 -2.99
C ARG A 272 -1.39 -15.50 -4.28
N VAL A 273 -0.82 -14.97 -5.34
CA VAL A 273 -1.41 -14.96 -6.68
C VAL A 273 -0.63 -15.92 -7.55
N VAL A 274 -1.30 -16.95 -8.07
CA VAL A 274 -0.69 -17.89 -9.03
C VAL A 274 -0.77 -17.29 -10.42
N VAL A 275 0.37 -16.95 -11.00
CA VAL A 275 0.51 -16.44 -12.36
C VAL A 275 0.42 -17.64 -13.28
N ALA A 276 -0.69 -17.78 -14.00
CA ALA A 276 -0.78 -18.83 -15.01
C ALA A 276 0.24 -18.53 -16.12
N ASN A 277 1.34 -19.28 -16.15
CA ASN A 277 2.32 -19.19 -17.23
C ASN A 277 1.60 -19.43 -18.56
N GLY A 278 1.50 -18.37 -19.38
CA GLY A 278 1.09 -18.49 -20.77
C GLY A 278 2.00 -19.51 -21.45
N SER A 279 1.42 -20.58 -21.98
CA SER A 279 2.10 -21.56 -22.81
C SER A 279 2.45 -20.98 -24.18
#